data_AF-A0A6L8IRV0-F1
#
_entry.id   AF-A0A6L8IRV0-F1
#
_cell.length_a   1.000
_cell.length_b   1.000
_cell.length_c   1.000
_cell.angle_alpha   90.00
_cell.angle_beta   90.00
_cell.angle_gamma   90.00
#
_symmetry.space_group_name_H-M   'P 1'
#
loop_
_entity.id
_entity.type
_entity.pdbx_description
1 polymer ?
#
loop_
_entity_poly.entity_id
_entity_poly.type
_entity_poly.pdbx_seq_one_letter_code
_entity_poly.pdbx_strand_id
1 'polypeptide(L)'
;MAGPTEMMVTVAVADDMIDEHDEMFGVTLMPKMPDYVMVGDGMATGTIMDNDDPPAVSIADASGMEADGEVNFMVSLSGPSGLPISVNWATGDVETPDDMYGMA
;
A
#
# COMPACT_ATOMS: atom_id res chain seq x y z
N MET A 1 36.32 -18.97 31.34
CA MET A 1 36.09 -17.80 30.47
C MET A 1 34.65 -17.36 30.66
N ALA A 2 34.37 -16.06 30.67
CA ALA A 2 33.00 -15.55 30.70
C ALA A 2 32.36 -15.64 29.30
N GLY A 3 31.04 -15.82 29.25
CA GLY A 3 30.26 -15.81 28.01
C GLY A 3 29.92 -14.39 27.51
N PRO A 4 29.27 -14.27 26.33
CA PRO A 4 28.83 -12.99 25.80
C PRO A 4 27.72 -12.38 26.67
N THR A 5 27.67 -11.04 26.72
CA THR A 5 26.64 -10.27 27.45
C THR A 5 25.51 -9.76 26.57
N GLU A 6 25.62 -9.94 25.25
CA GLU A 6 24.69 -9.42 24.26
C GLU A 6 24.37 -10.52 23.23
N MET A 7 23.09 -10.61 22.87
CA MET A 7 22.58 -11.49 21.82
C MET A 7 21.42 -10.80 21.11
N MET A 8 21.27 -11.08 19.81
CA MET A 8 20.17 -10.58 19.01
C MET A 8 19.04 -11.61 18.94
N VAL A 9 17.80 -11.13 19.02
CA VAL A 9 16.60 -11.89 18.62
C VAL A 9 16.20 -11.37 17.25
N THR A 10 16.16 -12.26 16.25
CA THR A 10 15.75 -11.90 14.88
C THR A 10 14.35 -12.41 14.62
N VAL A 11 13.47 -11.51 14.19
CA VAL A 11 12.11 -11.81 13.73
C VAL A 11 12.08 -11.54 12.23
N ALA A 12 11.68 -12.54 11.45
CA ALA A 12 11.50 -12.35 10.01
C ALA A 12 10.19 -11.60 9.75
N VAL A 13 10.22 -10.67 8.80
CA VAL A 13 9.04 -9.94 8.32
C VAL A 13 8.69 -10.43 6.91
N ALA A 14 7.42 -10.30 6.52
CA ALA A 14 6.99 -10.54 5.15
C ALA A 14 7.20 -9.25 4.36
N ASP A 15 7.74 -9.38 3.16
CA ASP A 15 7.96 -8.29 2.20
C ASP A 15 7.07 -8.58 0.99
N ASP A 16 6.35 -7.57 0.50
CA ASP A 16 5.51 -7.71 -0.70
C ASP A 16 5.60 -6.52 -1.65
N MET A 17 4.49 -6.09 -2.26
CA MET A 17 4.44 -4.99 -3.24
C MET A 17 3.17 -4.14 -3.04
N ILE A 18 2.60 -4.19 -1.83
CA ILE A 18 1.34 -3.53 -1.50
C ILE A 18 1.66 -2.32 -0.63
N ASP A 19 1.35 -1.12 -1.14
CA ASP A 19 1.42 0.12 -0.36
C ASP A 19 0.48 0.03 0.86
N GLU A 20 1.06 0.16 2.05
CA GLU A 20 0.46 -0.10 3.36
C GLU A 20 0.85 0.99 4.39
N HIS A 21 0.37 0.86 5.63
CA HIS A 21 0.85 1.70 6.73
C HIS A 21 1.96 0.99 7.50
N ASP A 22 2.86 1.75 8.11
CA ASP A 22 3.80 1.21 9.09
C ASP A 22 3.07 0.40 10.17
N GLU A 23 3.58 -0.80 10.43
CA GLU A 23 2.99 -1.74 11.40
C GLU A 23 3.86 -1.88 12.65
N MET A 24 3.25 -2.17 13.79
CA MET A 24 3.97 -2.41 15.05
C MET A 24 3.74 -3.82 15.58
N PHE A 25 4.80 -4.44 16.08
CA PHE A 25 4.73 -5.72 16.79
C PHE A 25 5.55 -5.70 18.09
N GLY A 26 5.19 -6.59 19.01
CA GLY A 26 5.85 -6.71 20.31
C GLY A 26 6.66 -7.99 20.45
N VAL A 27 7.77 -7.91 21.17
CA VAL A 27 8.54 -9.05 21.67
C VAL A 27 8.52 -9.03 23.19
N THR A 28 8.19 -10.17 23.80
CA THR A 28 8.18 -10.34 25.25
C THR A 28 9.18 -11.41 25.66
N LEU A 29 10.14 -11.03 26.51
CA LEU A 29 11.05 -11.96 27.18
C LEU A 29 10.35 -12.58 28.40
N MET A 30 10.45 -13.90 28.51
CA MET A 30 9.92 -14.66 29.63
C MET A 30 11.07 -15.34 30.38
N PRO A 31 11.04 -15.38 31.72
CA PRO A 31 12.07 -16.05 32.50
C PRO A 31 12.10 -17.54 32.16
N LYS A 32 13.29 -18.07 31.86
CA LYS A 32 13.49 -19.49 31.62
C LYS A 32 13.67 -20.23 32.94
N MET A 33 12.87 -21.28 33.16
CA MET A 33 13.05 -22.20 34.29
C MET A 33 13.81 -23.47 33.85
N PRO A 34 14.67 -24.04 34.71
CA PRO A 34 14.98 -23.64 36.08
C PRO A 34 16.16 -22.65 36.17
N ASP A 35 16.45 -21.87 35.14
CA ASP A 35 17.66 -21.03 35.08
C ASP A 35 17.60 -19.78 35.98
N TYR A 36 16.47 -19.55 36.68
CA TYR A 36 16.24 -18.48 37.67
C TYR A 36 16.68 -17.08 37.19
N VAL A 37 16.45 -16.77 35.91
CA VAL A 37 16.77 -15.44 35.34
C VAL A 37 15.71 -14.42 35.77
N MET A 38 16.15 -13.29 36.31
CA MET A 38 15.30 -12.11 36.53
C MET A 38 15.28 -11.27 35.27
N VAL A 39 14.10 -11.05 34.70
CA VAL A 39 13.89 -10.14 33.57
C VAL A 39 13.58 -8.76 34.15
N GLY A 40 14.45 -7.78 33.91
CA GLY A 40 14.27 -6.40 34.37
C GLY A 40 13.26 -5.65 33.50
N ASP A 41 13.66 -5.35 32.27
CA ASP A 41 12.76 -4.95 31.19
C ASP A 41 12.65 -6.11 30.18
N GLY A 42 11.43 -6.56 29.93
CA GLY A 42 11.14 -7.74 29.12
C GLY A 42 10.30 -7.43 27.89
N MET A 43 9.97 -6.17 27.62
CA MET A 43 9.11 -5.81 26.50
C MET A 43 9.85 -4.90 25.54
N ALA A 44 9.74 -5.20 24.26
CA ALA A 44 10.22 -4.34 23.19
C ALA A 44 9.17 -4.27 22.09
N THR A 45 9.07 -3.11 21.44
CA THR A 45 8.27 -2.91 20.23
C THR A 45 9.18 -2.74 19.03
N GLY A 46 8.85 -3.39 17.93
CA GLY A 46 9.44 -3.16 16.61
C GLY A 46 8.41 -2.52 15.69
N THR A 47 8.90 -1.73 14.73
CA THR A 47 8.10 -1.16 13.64
C THR A 47 8.57 -1.78 12.32
N ILE A 48 7.62 -2.22 11.50
CA ILE A 48 7.83 -2.60 10.10
C ILE A 48 7.47 -1.35 9.30
N MET A 49 8.47 -0.77 8.62
CA MET A 49 8.24 0.41 7.78
C MET A 49 7.90 -0.07 6.37
N ASP A 50 6.84 0.49 5.80
CA ASP A 50 6.48 0.21 4.41
C ASP A 50 7.51 0.83 3.46
N ASN A 51 7.82 0.11 2.38
CA ASN A 51 8.75 0.52 1.34
C ASN A 51 8.19 0.36 -0.08
N ASP A 52 6.89 0.18 -0.23
CA ASP A 52 6.23 0.06 -1.51
C ASP A 52 5.61 1.38 -1.98
N ASP A 53 5.61 1.60 -3.30
CA ASP A 53 5.03 2.81 -3.89
C ASP A 53 3.50 2.63 -4.08
N PRO A 54 2.69 3.70 -3.90
CA PRO A 54 1.27 3.66 -4.23
C PRO A 54 1.03 3.30 -5.71
N PRO A 55 -0.03 2.52 -6.05
CA PRO A 55 -0.27 2.16 -7.44
C PRO A 55 -0.78 3.36 -8.25
N ALA A 56 -0.41 3.38 -9.53
CA ALA A 56 -0.89 4.39 -10.47
C ALA A 56 -2.34 4.10 -10.89
N VAL A 57 -3.14 5.16 -11.08
CA VAL A 57 -4.50 5.08 -11.62
C VAL A 57 -4.48 5.39 -13.12
N SER A 58 -5.20 4.59 -13.90
CA SER A 58 -5.39 4.80 -15.35
C SER A 58 -6.85 4.64 -15.75
N ILE A 59 -7.23 5.22 -16.88
CA ILE A 59 -8.57 5.09 -17.48
C ILE A 59 -8.41 4.76 -18.96
N ALA A 60 -9.17 3.78 -19.44
CA ALA A 60 -9.16 3.37 -20.85
C ALA A 60 -10.27 4.07 -21.64
N ASP A 61 -9.98 4.36 -22.92
CA ASP A 61 -10.99 4.83 -23.86
C ASP A 61 -12.14 3.82 -23.96
N ALA A 62 -13.35 4.34 -24.16
CA ALA A 62 -14.56 3.53 -24.27
C ALA A 62 -15.42 4.00 -25.44
N SER A 63 -16.20 3.08 -25.99
CA SER A 63 -17.21 3.33 -27.01
C SER A 63 -18.46 2.52 -26.68
N GLY A 64 -19.65 3.07 -26.95
CA GLY A 64 -20.93 2.39 -26.76
C GLY A 64 -21.93 2.80 -27.84
N MET A 65 -23.03 2.05 -27.97
CA MET A 65 -24.12 2.42 -28.85
C MET A 65 -25.12 3.30 -28.10
N GLU A 66 -25.75 4.25 -28.80
CA GLU A 66 -26.79 5.10 -28.20
C GLU A 66 -27.94 4.27 -27.58
N ALA A 67 -28.28 3.14 -28.22
CA ALA A 67 -29.30 2.21 -27.74
C ALA A 67 -28.97 1.57 -26.38
N ASP A 68 -27.69 1.55 -25.99
CA ASP A 68 -27.25 1.03 -24.68
C ASP A 68 -27.51 2.05 -23.56
N GLY A 69 -27.67 3.34 -23.89
CA GLY A 69 -27.96 4.41 -22.94
C GLY A 69 -26.79 4.81 -22.03
N GLU A 70 -25.63 4.17 -22.17
CA GLU A 70 -24.44 4.42 -21.37
C GLU A 70 -23.14 4.11 -22.13
N VAL A 71 -22.03 4.68 -21.66
CA VAL A 71 -20.67 4.32 -22.07
C VAL A 71 -19.85 4.08 -20.80
N ASN A 72 -19.31 2.87 -20.64
CA ASN A 72 -18.59 2.47 -19.45
C ASN A 72 -17.07 2.63 -19.66
N PHE A 73 -16.46 3.56 -18.93
CA PHE A 73 -15.01 3.71 -18.89
C PHE A 73 -14.39 2.80 -17.84
N MET A 74 -13.40 2.02 -18.25
CA MET A 74 -12.67 1.16 -17.32
C MET A 74 -11.55 1.95 -16.64
N VAL A 75 -11.64 2.07 -15.32
CA VAL A 75 -10.58 2.61 -14.45
C VAL A 75 -9.80 1.46 -13.84
N SER A 76 -8.48 1.56 -13.79
CA SER A 76 -7.60 0.48 -13.31
C SER A 76 -6.45 1.01 -12.47
N LEU A 77 -6.06 0.24 -11.46
CA LEU A 77 -4.82 0.43 -10.71
C LEU A 77 -3.70 -0.40 -11.34
N SER A 78 -2.45 0.07 -11.28
CA SER A 78 -1.28 -0.69 -11.72
C SER A 78 -0.97 -1.91 -10.83
N GLY A 79 -1.52 -1.93 -9.62
CA GLY A 79 -1.36 -2.99 -8.62
C GLY A 79 -2.36 -2.85 -7.47
N PRO A 80 -2.41 -3.82 -6.56
CA PRO A 80 -3.16 -3.71 -5.31
C PRO A 80 -2.63 -2.55 -4.43
N SER A 81 -3.46 -2.09 -3.50
CA SER A 81 -3.07 -1.19 -2.40
C SER A 81 -3.79 -1.63 -1.14
N GLY A 82 -3.11 -1.56 0.01
CA GLY A 82 -3.69 -1.74 1.33
C GLY A 82 -4.40 -0.48 1.82
N LEU A 83 -4.25 0.64 1.11
CA LEU A 83 -4.77 1.95 1.46
C LEU A 83 -5.93 2.39 0.55
N PRO A 84 -6.85 3.23 1.04
CA PRO A 84 -7.94 3.76 0.23
C PRO A 84 -7.43 4.75 -0.83
N ILE A 85 -7.76 4.48 -2.10
CA ILE A 85 -7.46 5.37 -3.23
C ILE A 85 -8.74 6.07 -3.69
N SER A 86 -8.69 7.41 -3.82
CA SER A 86 -9.80 8.23 -4.29
C SER A 86 -9.38 9.10 -5.47
N VAL A 87 -10.25 9.20 -6.49
CA VAL A 87 -10.03 10.06 -7.66
C VAL A 87 -11.26 10.92 -7.91
N ASN A 88 -11.04 12.16 -8.35
CA ASN A 88 -12.09 13.03 -8.85
C ASN A 88 -12.27 12.81 -10.36
N TRP A 89 -13.49 12.94 -10.85
CA TRP A 89 -13.80 12.83 -12.27
C TRP A 89 -14.85 13.85 -12.69
N ALA A 90 -14.84 14.18 -13.98
CA ALA A 90 -15.81 15.05 -14.63
C ALA A 90 -15.91 14.68 -16.11
N THR A 91 -17.00 15.06 -16.76
CA THR A 91 -17.16 14.96 -18.22
C THR A 91 -17.02 16.35 -18.87
N GLY A 92 -16.69 16.37 -20.15
CA GLY A 92 -16.58 17.58 -20.94
C GLY A 92 -16.53 17.26 -22.44
N ASP A 93 -16.81 18.27 -23.26
CA ASP A 93 -16.73 18.14 -24.71
C ASP A 93 -15.26 18.00 -25.15
N VAL A 94 -15.02 17.20 -26.18
CA VAL A 94 -13.71 17.10 -26.83
C VAL A 94 -13.81 17.86 -28.15
N GLU A 95 -13.13 18.99 -28.24
CA GLU A 95 -12.99 19.74 -29.49
C GLU A 95 -12.22 18.90 -30.49
N THR A 96 -12.83 18.57 -31.62
CA THR A 96 -12.11 17.96 -32.72
C THR A 96 -11.44 19.05 -33.57
N PRO A 97 -10.29 18.79 -34.21
CA PRO A 97 -9.65 19.77 -35.10
C PRO A 97 -10.57 20.31 -36.20
N ASP A 98 -11.62 19.57 -36.54
CA ASP A 98 -12.63 19.95 -37.54
C ASP A 98 -13.58 21.05 -37.04
N ASP A 99 -13.66 21.30 -35.73
CA ASP A 99 -14.50 22.33 -35.11
C ASP A 99 -13.90 23.75 -35.20
N MET A 100 -12.68 23.90 -35.75
CA MET A 100 -12.00 25.19 -35.93
C MET A 100 -12.40 25.98 -37.20
N TYR A 101 -13.34 25.48 -38.02
CA TYR A 101 -13.72 26.10 -39.31
C TYR A 101 -15.02 26.96 -39.28
N GLY A 102 -15.42 27.46 -38.10
CA GLY A 102 -16.71 28.14 -37.89
C GLY A 102 -16.69 29.65 -37.60
N MET A 103 -15.55 30.34 -37.68
CA MET A 103 -15.47 31.79 -37.40
C MET A 103 -14.82 32.54 -38.56
N ALA A 104 -15.64 33.00 -39.50
CA ALA A 104 -15.35 34.09 -40.42
C ALA A 104 -16.57 35.02 -40.53
#